data_AF-A0AAW2RD88-F1
#
_entry.id   AF-A0AAW2RD88-F1
#
_cell.length_a   1.000
_cell.length_b   1.000
_cell.length_c   1.000
_cell.angle_alpha   90.00
_cell.angle_beta   90.00
_cell.angle_gamma   90.00
#
_symmetry.space_group_name_H-M   'P 1'
#
loop_
_entity.id
_entity.type
_entity.pdbx_description
1 polymer ?
#
loop_
_entity_poly.entity_id
_entity_poly.type
_entity_poly.pdbx_seq_one_letter_code
_entity_poly.pdbx_strand_id
1 'polypeptide(L)' 'GSDYAIPKELSFEGHQRMLRSWSAVQTAKEQGVDLLSEDAVRELEAAWGGANVVRSIVYKGFMLAGKVKL' A
#
# COMPACT_ATOMS: atom_id res chain seq x y z
N GLY A 1 17.49 -4.75 -14.77
CA GLY A 1 17.34 -5.23 -13.38
C GLY A 1 16.26 -6.27 -13.37
N SER A 2 16.37 -7.32 -12.56
CA SER A 2 15.30 -8.30 -12.40
C SER A 2 14.11 -7.65 -11.70
N ASP A 3 12.97 -7.58 -12.38
CA ASP A 3 11.70 -7.17 -11.80
C ASP A 3 11.17 -8.32 -10.95
N TYR A 4 11.00 -8.12 -9.64
CA TYR A 4 10.48 -9.13 -8.72
C TYR A 4 9.01 -8.85 -8.41
N ALA A 5 8.16 -9.88 -8.48
CA ALA A 5 6.80 -9.81 -7.97
C ALA A 5 6.79 -10.21 -6.49
N ILE A 6 6.13 -9.41 -5.65
CA ILE A 6 5.95 -9.68 -4.22
C ILE A 6 4.44 -9.83 -3.98
N PRO A 7 3.90 -11.06 -4.08
CA PRO A 7 2.48 -11.30 -3.86
C PRO A 7 2.13 -11.21 -2.37
N LYS A 8 0.90 -10.74 -2.08
CA LYS A 8 0.31 -10.67 -0.74
C LYS A 8 -1.20 -10.92 -0.82
N GLU A 9 -1.72 -11.66 0.15
CA GLU A 9 -3.15 -11.73 0.43
C GLU A 9 -3.47 -10.72 1.54
N LEU A 10 -4.35 -9.76 1.27
CA LEU A 10 -4.73 -8.73 2.23
C LEU A 10 -6.25 -8.59 2.34
N SER A 11 -6.73 -8.43 3.59
CA SER A 11 -8.04 -7.84 3.83
C SER A 11 -8.02 -6.34 3.51
N PHE A 12 -9.19 -5.75 3.33
CA PHE A 12 -9.32 -4.30 3.15
C PHE A 12 -8.69 -3.53 4.31
N GLU A 13 -8.98 -3.94 5.56
CA GLU A 13 -8.41 -3.34 6.76
C GLU A 13 -6.88 -3.41 6.77
N GLY A 14 -6.31 -4.56 6.39
CA GLY A 14 -4.86 -4.75 6.31
C GLY A 14 -4.23 -3.83 5.26
N HIS A 15 -4.86 -3.68 4.10
CA HIS A 15 -4.43 -2.75 3.07
C HIS A 15 -4.50 -1.29 3.54
N GLN A 16 -5.62 -0.88 4.15
CA GLN A 16 -5.80 0.47 4.69
C GLN A 16 -4.80 0.80 5.79
N ARG A 17 -4.49 -0.17 6.67
CA ARG A 17 -3.43 -0.02 7.69
C ARG A 17 -2.06 0.19 7.03
N MET A 18 -1.77 -0.48 5.93
CA MET A 18 -0.53 -0.27 5.19
C MET A 18 -0.48 1.12 4.55
N LEU A 19 -1.55 1.58 3.90
CA LEU A 19 -1.64 2.94 3.34
C LEU A 19 -1.34 4.01 4.40
N ARG A 20 -1.90 3.85 5.61
CA ARG A 20 -1.61 4.76 6.74
C ARG A 20 -0.14 4.82 7.11
N SER A 21 0.66 3.79 6.85
CA SER A 21 2.10 3.81 7.15
C SER A 21 2.95 4.48 6.06
N TRP A 22 2.37 4.85 4.91
CA TRP A 22 3.11 5.48 3.83
C TRP A 22 3.51 6.91 4.19
N SER A 23 4.78 7.26 3.91
CA SER A 23 5.34 8.56 4.24
C SER A 23 4.54 9.72 3.64
N ALA A 24 4.09 9.59 2.38
CA ALA A 24 3.26 10.61 1.74
C ALA A 24 1.93 10.86 2.47
N VAL A 25 1.29 9.81 3.00
CA VAL A 25 0.05 9.92 3.77
C VAL A 25 0.31 10.63 5.10
N GLN A 26 1.41 10.29 5.78
CA GLN A 26 1.80 10.95 7.02
C GLN A 26 2.15 12.43 6.78
N THR A 27 2.95 12.74 5.77
CA THR A 27 3.34 14.12 5.44
C THR A 27 2.13 14.98 5.06
N ALA A 28 1.18 14.46 4.27
CA ALA A 28 -0.03 15.20 3.96
C ALA A 28 -0.86 15.51 5.23
N LYS A 29 -0.96 14.52 6.13
CA LYS A 29 -1.64 14.69 7.42
C LYS A 29 -0.98 15.76 8.30
N GLU A 30 0.35 15.79 8.35
CA GLU A 30 1.12 16.83 9.05
C GLU A 30 0.86 18.23 8.47
N GLN A 31 0.54 18.32 7.18
CA GLN A 31 0.16 19.56 6.49
C GLN A 31 -1.34 19.88 6.61
N GLY A 32 -2.09 19.12 7.42
CA GLY A 32 -3.53 19.32 7.62
C GLY A 32 -4.42 18.76 6.52
N VAL A 33 -3.87 17.95 5.60
CA VAL A 33 -4.62 17.31 4.51
C VAL A 33 -4.82 15.83 4.84
N ASP A 34 -6.07 15.39 4.97
CA ASP A 34 -6.40 13.98 5.13
C ASP A 34 -6.63 13.28 3.78
N LEU A 35 -5.61 12.57 3.30
CA LEU A 35 -5.70 11.78 2.06
C LEU A 35 -6.55 10.52 2.20
N LEU A 36 -6.81 10.06 3.43
CA LEU A 36 -7.64 8.89 3.72
C LEU A 36 -8.93 9.33 4.42
N SER A 37 -9.56 10.37 3.87
CA SER A 37 -10.86 10.86 4.33
C SER A 37 -11.91 9.76 4.30
N GLU A 38 -12.98 9.92 5.08
CA GLU A 38 -14.05 8.92 5.18
C GLU A 38 -14.65 8.59 3.81
N ASP A 39 -14.92 9.59 2.97
CA ASP A 39 -15.45 9.39 1.62
C ASP A 39 -14.46 8.62 0.73
N ALA A 40 -13.17 8.98 0.75
CA ALA A 40 -12.15 8.29 -0.04
C ALA A 40 -11.98 6.82 0.41
N VAL A 41 -12.05 6.56 1.72
CA VAL A 41 -12.01 5.21 2.28
C VAL A 41 -13.24 4.41 1.86
N ARG A 42 -14.44 5.01 1.88
CA ARG A 42 -15.68 4.35 1.45
C ARG A 42 -15.64 4.00 -0.03
N GLU A 43 -15.18 4.91 -0.89
CA GLU A 43 -15.01 4.65 -2.32
C GLU A 43 -13.98 3.54 -2.56
N LEU A 44 -12.86 3.57 -1.83
CA LEU A 44 -11.84 2.52 -1.90
C LEU A 44 -12.39 1.17 -1.45
N GLU A 45 -13.20 1.11 -0.39
CA GLU A 45 -13.85 -0.13 0.07
C GLU A 45 -14.79 -0.70 -0.99
N ALA A 46 -15.60 0.16 -1.60
CA ALA A 46 -16.51 -0.23 -2.67
C ALA A 46 -15.74 -0.81 -3.87
N ALA A 47 -14.65 -0.16 -4.29
CA ALA A 47 -13.77 -0.66 -5.34
C ALA A 47 -13.04 -1.95 -4.94
N TRP A 48 -12.72 -2.11 -3.66
CA TRP A 48 -12.14 -3.34 -3.10
C TRP A 48 -13.13 -4.52 -3.12
N GLY A 49 -14.43 -4.26 -3.24
CA GLY A 49 -15.49 -5.28 -3.21
C GLY A 49 -16.06 -5.55 -1.81
N GLY A 50 -15.83 -4.63 -0.87
CA GLY A 50 -16.30 -4.71 0.52
C GLY A 50 -15.22 -5.09 1.53
N ALA A 51 -15.38 -4.65 2.79
CA ALA A 51 -14.38 -4.81 3.85
C ALA A 51 -13.96 -6.26 4.14
N ASN A 52 -14.85 -7.23 3.92
CA ASN A 52 -14.63 -8.65 4.24
C ASN A 52 -13.93 -9.44 3.14
N VAL A 53 -13.65 -8.82 1.98
CA VAL A 53 -13.00 -9.50 0.86
C VAL A 53 -11.48 -9.46 1.03
N VAL A 54 -10.87 -10.64 0.95
CA VAL A 54 -9.41 -10.77 0.83
C VAL A 54 -9.04 -10.69 -0.66
N ARG A 55 -8.05 -9.86 -0.97
CA ARG A 55 -7.53 -9.68 -2.34
C ARG A 55 -6.08 -10.15 -2.41
N SER A 56 -5.77 -10.83 -3.52
CA SER A 56 -4.40 -11.07 -3.95
C SER A 56 -3.88 -9.82 -4.66
N ILE A 57 -2.83 -9.22 -4.11
CA ILE A 57 -2.16 -8.05 -4.69
C ILE A 57 -0.69 -8.37 -4.94
N VAL A 58 -0.11 -7.72 -5.95
CA VAL A 58 1.30 -7.91 -6.31
C VAL A 58 2.01 -6.56 -6.25
N TYR A 59 3.01 -6.46 -5.38
CA TYR A 59 3.93 -5.33 -5.39
C TYR A 59 5.10 -5.63 -6.32
N LYS A 60 5.43 -4.66 -7.18
CA LYS A 60 6.63 -4.74 -8.02
C LYS A 60 7.85 -4.29 -7.21
N GLY A 61 8.74 -5.23 -6.93
CA GLY A 61 10.01 -5.01 -6.28
C GLY A 61 11.14 -4.84 -7.28
N PHE A 62 12.10 -3.98 -6.94
CA PHE A 62 13.35 -3.81 -7.67
C PHE A 62 14.50 -4.05 -6.71
N MET A 63 15.54 -4.75 -7.16
CA MET A 63 16.71 -5.05 -6.35
C MET A 63 17.98 -4.61 -7.09
N LEU A 64 18.87 -3.92 -6.38
CA LEU A 64 20.23 -3.67 -6.81
C LEU A 64 21.15 -4.63 -6.04
N ALA A 65 21.87 -5.48 -6.76
CA ALA A 65 22.82 -6.43 -6.18
C ALA A 65 24.22 -6.19 -6.74
N GLY A 66 25.22 -6.22 -5.88
CA GLY A 66 26.63 -6.03 -6.24
C GLY A 66 27.55 -6.72 -5.23
N LYS A 67 28.79 -7.00 -5.63
CA LYS A 67 29.82 -7.53 -4.73
C LYS A 67 30.52 -6.37 -4.02
N VAL A 68 30.70 -6.47 -2.70
CA VAL A 68 31.58 -5.57 -1.96
C VAL A 68 33.01 -5.81 -2.47
N LYS A 69 33.68 -4.74 -2.93
CA LYS A 69 35.14 -4.79 -3.12
C LYS A 69 35.77 -4.61 -1.75
N LEU A 70 36.36 -5.68 -1.23
CA LEU A 70 37.34 -5.60 -0.13
C LEU A 70 38.68 -5.14 -0.68
#